data_AF-H1KHU3-F1
#
_entry.id   AF-H1KHU3-F1
#
_cell.length_a   1.000
_cell.length_b   1.000
_cell.length_c   1.000
_cell.angle_alpha   90.00
_cell.angle_beta   90.00
_cell.angle_gamma   90.00
#
_symmetry.space_group_name_H-M   'P 1'
#
loop_
_entity.id
_entity.type
_entity.pdbx_description
1 polymer ?
#
loop_
_entity_poly.entity_id
_entity_poly.type
_entity_poly.pdbx_seq_one_letter_code
_entity_poly.pdbx_strand_id
1 'polypeptide(L)'
;MSASPVARLVGLASGLLRRVVIGRVPKLFDAAYYRERNPGVARSGLDPFLHYAWFGARRDRNPNADFDTAFYRRQSGRTRLDPLRHYGQIGAAQGLDPSPGFSTSLYLARYPDVVAAGVNPLQHFRTDGRAEGREAAPSPIEPDRLRALDGVAEDHRLTLPEAEGGRFALTLLRDSPLDRTADFAPRFCLQLCVDGVEYDALLNAFRAFEAGAQASLALEIDTGAGPHPPMPTQLLAFERCFVSRSGNGRVLHLRYAELRAWDLRLKRPGVAAVFPGGHFSARLLAKGEGWPAA
;
A
#
# COMPACT_ATOMS: atom_id res chain seq x y z
N MET A 1 -12.82 37.32 -16.33
CA MET A 1 -14.24 37.19 -16.71
C MET A 1 -15.06 36.90 -15.46
N SER A 2 -16.06 37.73 -15.14
CA SER A 2 -16.94 37.53 -13.97
C SER A 2 -17.88 36.34 -14.19
N ALA A 3 -18.04 35.46 -13.19
CA ALA A 3 -18.98 34.34 -13.26
C ALA A 3 -20.43 34.81 -13.38
N SER A 4 -21.22 34.12 -14.21
CA SER A 4 -22.64 34.45 -14.43
C SER A 4 -23.46 34.31 -13.14
N PRO A 5 -24.58 35.05 -12.98
CA PRO A 5 -25.45 34.93 -11.80
C PRO A 5 -25.91 33.48 -11.54
N VAL A 6 -26.23 32.75 -12.61
CA VAL A 6 -26.63 31.33 -12.54
C VAL A 6 -25.49 30.45 -12.00
N ALA A 7 -24.25 30.64 -12.49
CA ALA A 7 -23.11 29.86 -12.00
C ALA A 7 -22.82 30.12 -10.51
N ARG A 8 -23.03 31.36 -10.03
CA ARG A 8 -22.90 31.68 -8.61
C ARG A 8 -23.96 30.97 -7.77
N LEU A 9 -25.22 30.96 -8.23
CA LEU A 9 -26.31 30.26 -7.56
C LEU A 9 -26.05 28.75 -7.47
N VAL A 10 -25.60 28.14 -8.58
CA VAL A 10 -25.19 26.72 -8.63
C VAL A 10 -24.07 26.45 -7.63
N GLY A 11 -23.07 27.33 -7.55
CA GLY A 11 -21.97 27.19 -6.59
C GLY A 11 -22.42 27.25 -5.13
N LEU A 12 -23.32 28.16 -4.78
CA LEU A 12 -23.87 28.24 -3.42
C LEU A 12 -24.70 27.00 -3.07
N ALA A 13 -25.61 26.59 -3.96
CA ALA A 13 -26.47 25.43 -3.74
C ALA A 13 -25.66 24.13 -3.63
N SER A 14 -24.72 23.91 -4.56
CA SER A 14 -23.85 22.73 -4.54
C SER A 14 -22.86 22.75 -3.38
N GLY A 15 -22.37 23.93 -2.97
CA GLY A 15 -21.54 24.08 -1.78
C GLY A 15 -22.28 23.74 -0.48
N LEU A 16 -23.55 24.12 -0.38
CA LEU A 16 -24.41 23.73 0.73
C LEU A 16 -24.66 22.21 0.73
N LEU A 17 -25.02 21.65 -0.43
CA LEU A 17 -25.22 20.22 -0.59
C LEU A 17 -23.99 19.40 -0.20
N ARG A 18 -22.79 19.83 -0.64
CA ARG A 18 -21.52 19.23 -0.22
C ARG A 18 -21.37 19.22 1.30
N ARG A 19 -21.65 20.35 1.98
CA ARG A 19 -21.50 20.44 3.44
C ARG A 19 -22.39 19.44 4.16
N VAL A 20 -23.61 19.24 3.67
CA VAL A 20 -24.59 18.32 4.26
C VAL A 20 -24.27 16.86 3.97
N VAL A 21 -23.96 16.52 2.71
CA VAL A 21 -23.85 15.12 2.28
C VAL A 21 -22.43 14.56 2.44
N ILE A 22 -21.40 15.38 2.25
CA ILE A 22 -20.00 14.93 2.23
C ILE A 22 -19.21 15.46 3.43
N GLY A 23 -19.47 16.70 3.85
CA GLY A 23 -18.76 17.38 4.92
C GLY A 23 -17.66 18.32 4.42
N ARG A 24 -16.63 18.54 5.25
CA ARG A 24 -15.54 19.50 4.98
C ARG A 24 -14.68 19.07 3.78
N VAL A 25 -14.15 20.05 3.07
CA VAL A 25 -13.19 19.82 1.97
C VAL A 25 -11.84 19.43 2.59
N PRO A 26 -11.24 18.29 2.22
CA PRO A 26 -9.92 17.89 2.69
C PRO A 26 -8.86 18.93 2.29
N LYS A 27 -7.87 19.18 3.16
CA LYS A 27 -6.72 20.06 2.84
C LYS A 27 -5.94 19.60 1.61
N LEU A 28 -5.98 18.30 1.32
CA LEU A 28 -5.37 17.72 0.12
C LEU A 28 -6.11 18.08 -1.17
N PHE A 29 -7.31 18.65 -1.14
CA PHE A 29 -8.03 19.03 -2.34
C PHE A 29 -7.67 20.45 -2.77
N ASP A 30 -7.17 20.61 -3.99
CA ASP A 30 -6.85 21.90 -4.58
C ASP A 30 -7.96 22.33 -5.56
N ALA A 31 -8.83 23.22 -5.10
CA ALA A 31 -9.97 23.69 -5.90
C ALA A 31 -9.54 24.52 -7.12
N ALA A 32 -8.41 25.22 -7.05
CA ALA A 32 -7.90 26.04 -8.16
C ALA A 32 -7.37 25.11 -9.26
N TYR A 33 -6.45 24.20 -8.90
CA TYR A 33 -5.95 23.17 -9.79
C TYR A 33 -7.09 22.36 -10.42
N TYR A 34 -8.06 21.94 -9.61
CA TYR A 34 -9.16 21.12 -10.10
C TYR A 34 -10.02 21.86 -11.12
N ARG A 35 -10.31 23.16 -10.92
CA ARG A 35 -11.07 23.95 -11.90
C ARG A 35 -10.28 24.18 -13.18
N GLU A 36 -8.99 24.47 -13.07
CA GLU A 36 -8.10 24.65 -14.22
C GLU A 36 -8.07 23.40 -15.10
N ARG A 37 -7.88 22.22 -14.49
CA ARG A 37 -7.89 20.93 -15.20
C ARG A 37 -9.28 20.49 -15.66
N ASN A 38 -10.35 21.13 -15.17
CA ASN A 38 -11.72 20.78 -15.49
C ASN A 38 -12.56 22.02 -15.88
N PRO A 39 -12.34 22.61 -17.07
CA PRO A 39 -13.00 23.84 -17.48
C PRO A 39 -14.53 23.77 -17.49
N GLY A 40 -15.11 22.57 -17.68
CA GLY A 40 -16.55 22.36 -17.56
C GLY A 40 -17.10 22.62 -16.14
N VAL A 41 -16.34 22.25 -15.11
CA VAL A 41 -16.69 22.52 -13.70
C VAL A 41 -16.52 24.01 -13.39
N ALA A 42 -15.46 24.63 -13.92
CA ALA A 42 -15.24 26.07 -13.79
C ALA A 42 -16.39 26.88 -14.40
N ARG A 43 -16.86 26.50 -15.60
CA ARG A 43 -17.98 27.17 -16.30
C ARG A 43 -19.33 26.94 -15.63
N SER A 44 -19.59 25.75 -15.09
CA SER A 44 -20.88 25.44 -14.46
C SER A 44 -21.05 26.10 -13.09
N GLY A 45 -19.96 26.50 -12.44
CA GLY A 45 -19.98 27.04 -11.08
C GLY A 45 -20.18 25.99 -9.99
N LEU A 46 -20.26 24.71 -10.35
CA LEU A 46 -20.43 23.61 -9.39
C LEU A 46 -19.29 23.56 -8.37
N ASP A 47 -19.61 23.24 -7.11
CA ASP A 47 -18.59 23.00 -6.07
C ASP A 47 -17.59 21.94 -6.57
N PRO A 48 -16.29 22.29 -6.68
CA PRO A 48 -15.31 21.40 -7.31
C PRO A 48 -15.07 20.11 -6.53
N PHE A 49 -15.16 20.16 -5.19
CA PHE A 49 -14.94 18.97 -4.37
C PHE A 49 -16.14 18.03 -4.42
N LEU A 50 -17.37 18.57 -4.42
CA LEU A 50 -18.57 17.78 -4.69
C LEU A 50 -18.47 17.06 -6.04
N HIS A 51 -18.07 17.79 -7.08
CA HIS A 51 -17.87 17.21 -8.41
C HIS A 51 -16.80 16.11 -8.37
N TYR A 52 -15.67 16.35 -7.72
CA TYR A 52 -14.61 15.35 -7.59
C TYR A 52 -15.12 14.07 -6.92
N ALA A 53 -15.75 14.18 -5.75
CA ALA A 53 -16.20 13.04 -4.97
C ALA A 53 -17.25 12.18 -5.70
N TRP A 54 -18.19 12.80 -6.43
CA TRP A 54 -19.27 12.08 -7.12
C TRP A 54 -18.89 11.58 -8.51
N PHE A 55 -18.09 12.36 -9.24
CA PHE A 55 -17.85 12.13 -10.67
C PHE A 55 -16.39 12.08 -11.02
N GLY A 56 -15.58 12.96 -10.43
CA GLY A 56 -14.19 13.13 -10.82
C GLY A 56 -13.32 11.92 -10.51
N ALA A 57 -13.43 11.40 -9.28
CA ALA A 57 -12.68 10.24 -8.83
C ALA A 57 -12.92 9.00 -9.70
N ARG A 58 -14.17 8.78 -10.14
CA ARG A 58 -14.55 7.65 -11.02
C ARG A 58 -14.03 7.80 -12.45
N ARG A 59 -13.64 9.02 -12.83
CA ARG A 59 -13.04 9.36 -14.13
C ARG A 59 -11.55 9.67 -13.98
N ASP A 60 -10.94 9.17 -12.91
CA ASP A 60 -9.51 9.29 -12.62
C ASP A 60 -8.97 10.74 -12.67
N ARG A 61 -9.82 11.72 -12.37
CA ARG A 61 -9.40 13.13 -12.31
C ARG A 61 -8.56 13.35 -11.06
N ASN A 62 -7.47 14.09 -11.16
CA ASN A 62 -6.59 14.34 -10.03
C ASN A 62 -7.10 15.51 -9.18
N PRO A 63 -7.12 15.38 -7.83
CA PRO A 63 -7.60 16.42 -6.92
C PRO A 63 -6.57 17.52 -6.63
N ASN A 64 -5.30 17.27 -6.96
CA ASN A 64 -4.18 18.20 -6.89
C ASN A 64 -3.05 17.70 -7.82
N ALA A 65 -1.94 18.43 -7.91
CA ALA A 65 -0.82 18.08 -8.78
C ALA A 65 -0.01 16.85 -8.33
N ASP A 66 -0.04 16.52 -7.03
CA ASP A 66 0.79 15.48 -6.40
C ASP A 66 0.03 14.19 -6.09
N PHE A 67 -1.24 14.10 -6.51
CA PHE A 67 -2.11 12.94 -6.31
C PHE A 67 -2.60 12.41 -7.64
N ASP A 68 -2.31 11.14 -7.92
CA ASP A 68 -2.76 10.41 -9.09
C ASP A 68 -3.90 9.46 -8.68
N THR A 69 -5.12 9.83 -9.09
CA THR A 69 -6.32 9.08 -8.73
C THR A 69 -6.33 7.67 -9.33
N ALA A 70 -5.88 7.49 -10.58
CA ALA A 70 -5.82 6.17 -11.21
C ALA A 70 -4.81 5.27 -10.49
N PHE A 71 -3.63 5.81 -10.24
CA PHE A 71 -2.54 5.15 -9.52
C PHE A 71 -2.97 4.69 -8.14
N TYR A 72 -3.57 5.59 -7.36
CA TYR A 72 -4.01 5.27 -6.02
C TYR A 72 -5.10 4.20 -6.00
N ARG A 73 -6.10 4.30 -6.90
CA ARG A 73 -7.21 3.32 -6.98
C ARG A 73 -6.74 1.91 -7.31
N ARG A 74 -5.65 1.77 -8.06
CA ARG A 74 -5.04 0.45 -8.36
C ARG A 74 -4.44 -0.21 -7.12
N GLN A 75 -3.98 0.58 -6.15
CA GLN A 75 -3.47 0.07 -4.88
C GLN A 75 -4.57 -0.14 -3.85
N SER A 76 -5.46 0.83 -3.70
CA SER A 76 -6.51 0.78 -2.67
C SER A 76 -7.65 -0.17 -3.01
N GLY A 77 -7.77 -0.57 -4.27
CA GLY A 77 -8.96 -1.23 -4.79
C GLY A 77 -10.20 -0.36 -4.66
N ARG A 78 -11.37 -1.00 -4.58
CA ARG A 78 -12.66 -0.32 -4.43
C ARG A 78 -12.94 -0.03 -2.95
N THR A 79 -13.07 1.24 -2.61
CA THR A 79 -13.28 1.69 -1.22
C THR A 79 -14.64 2.40 -1.08
N ARG A 80 -15.10 2.60 0.17
CA ARG A 80 -16.34 3.33 0.46
C ARG A 80 -16.19 4.85 0.27
N LEU A 81 -14.97 5.36 0.42
CA LEU A 81 -14.63 6.78 0.28
C LEU A 81 -14.12 7.06 -1.13
N ASP A 82 -14.15 8.32 -1.57
CA ASP A 82 -13.35 8.70 -2.74
C ASP A 82 -11.84 8.54 -2.46
N PRO A 83 -11.00 8.35 -3.49
CA PRO A 83 -9.56 8.13 -3.37
C PRO A 83 -8.82 9.12 -2.47
N LEU A 84 -9.10 10.42 -2.62
CA LEU A 84 -8.45 11.46 -1.82
C LEU A 84 -8.81 11.35 -0.34
N ARG A 85 -10.10 11.18 -0.03
CA ARG A 85 -10.56 10.99 1.35
C ARG A 85 -10.04 9.68 1.94
N HIS A 86 -10.04 8.60 1.15
CA HIS A 86 -9.47 7.33 1.57
C HIS A 86 -8.01 7.49 1.95
N TYR A 87 -7.20 8.14 1.10
CA TYR A 87 -5.78 8.37 1.39
C TYR A 87 -5.58 9.21 2.65
N GLY A 88 -6.32 10.32 2.78
CA GLY A 88 -6.19 11.21 3.92
C GLY A 88 -6.58 10.57 5.26
N GLN A 89 -7.46 9.57 5.26
CA GLN A 89 -8.02 8.98 6.49
C GLN A 89 -7.47 7.59 6.82
N ILE A 90 -7.09 6.82 5.80
CA ILE A 90 -6.78 5.40 5.93
C ILE A 90 -5.50 5.08 5.17
N GLY A 91 -5.46 5.40 3.87
CA GLY A 91 -4.40 4.93 2.97
C GLY A 91 -3.00 5.37 3.37
N ALA A 92 -2.82 6.61 3.83
CA ALA A 92 -1.50 7.06 4.27
C ALA A 92 -1.02 6.30 5.52
N ALA A 93 -1.91 5.96 6.45
CA ALA A 93 -1.55 5.14 7.61
C ALA A 93 -1.20 3.70 7.21
N GLN A 94 -1.79 3.20 6.12
CA GLN A 94 -1.49 1.90 5.53
C GLN A 94 -0.30 1.91 4.56
N GLY A 95 0.45 3.01 4.41
CA GLY A 95 1.58 3.08 3.48
C GLY A 95 1.19 3.11 1.98
N LEU A 96 -0.07 3.38 1.65
CA LEU A 96 -0.48 3.54 0.25
C LEU A 96 0.15 4.80 -0.35
N ASP A 97 0.53 4.75 -1.62
CA ASP A 97 1.21 5.87 -2.28
C ASP A 97 0.21 6.69 -3.10
N PRO A 98 0.12 8.01 -2.90
CA PRO A 98 -0.86 8.86 -3.57
C PRO A 98 -0.54 9.11 -5.04
N SER A 99 0.72 8.94 -5.47
CA SER A 99 1.15 9.12 -6.85
C SER A 99 2.50 8.41 -7.11
N PRO A 100 2.88 8.19 -8.38
CA PRO A 100 4.20 7.66 -8.72
C PRO A 100 5.36 8.54 -8.22
N GLY A 101 5.13 9.84 -8.03
CA GLY A 101 6.14 10.79 -7.56
C GLY A 101 6.26 10.88 -6.04
N PHE A 102 5.48 10.13 -5.28
CA PHE A 102 5.46 10.24 -3.83
C PHE A 102 5.22 8.89 -3.15
N SER A 103 6.22 8.42 -2.41
CA SER A 103 6.10 7.29 -1.50
C SER A 103 5.82 7.75 -0.08
N THR A 104 4.67 7.32 0.46
CA THR A 104 4.21 7.65 1.82
C THR A 104 5.19 7.11 2.86
N SER A 105 5.53 5.83 2.77
CA SER A 105 6.40 5.16 3.75
C SER A 105 7.83 5.67 3.70
N LEU A 106 8.36 5.96 2.51
CA LEU A 106 9.68 6.57 2.35
C LEU A 106 9.75 7.97 2.95
N TYR A 107 8.71 8.77 2.74
CA TYR A 107 8.65 10.12 3.29
C TYR A 107 8.65 10.08 4.82
N LEU A 108 7.81 9.23 5.42
CA LEU A 108 7.74 9.09 6.87
C LEU A 108 9.02 8.50 7.49
N ALA A 109 9.65 7.54 6.81
CA ALA A 109 10.94 6.99 7.26
C ALA A 109 12.07 8.04 7.22
N ARG A 110 12.03 8.95 6.24
CA ARG A 110 13.02 10.03 6.11
C ARG A 110 12.78 11.17 7.09
N TYR A 111 11.53 11.41 7.47
CA TYR A 111 11.12 12.55 8.29
C TYR A 111 10.36 12.11 9.55
N PRO A 112 11.07 11.65 10.60
CA PRO A 112 10.44 11.16 11.83
C PRO A 112 9.64 12.21 12.59
N ASP A 113 9.94 13.49 12.40
CA ASP A 113 9.19 14.61 12.98
C ASP A 113 7.76 14.70 12.41
N VAL A 114 7.56 14.33 11.14
CA VAL A 114 6.23 14.25 10.51
C VAL A 114 5.42 13.11 11.13
N VAL A 115 6.09 11.98 11.42
CA VAL A 115 5.50 10.86 12.16
C VAL A 115 5.07 11.32 13.55
N ALA A 116 5.96 11.99 14.29
CA ALA A 116 5.68 12.47 15.64
C ALA A 116 4.53 13.50 15.67
N ALA A 117 4.42 14.33 14.64
CA ALA A 117 3.33 15.29 14.50
C ALA A 117 1.98 14.65 14.10
N GLY A 118 1.98 13.39 13.65
CA GLY A 118 0.78 12.68 13.20
C GLY A 118 0.11 13.32 11.96
N VAL A 119 0.86 14.11 11.19
CA VAL A 119 0.35 14.80 10.01
C VAL A 119 0.42 13.87 8.79
N ASN A 120 -0.61 13.91 7.94
CA ASN A 120 -0.59 13.17 6.68
C ASN A 120 0.63 13.57 5.83
N PRO A 121 1.45 12.61 5.33
CA PRO A 121 2.74 12.89 4.72
C PRO A 121 2.65 13.71 3.43
N LEU A 122 1.69 13.40 2.54
CA LEU A 122 1.49 14.22 1.33
C LEU A 122 1.01 15.62 1.70
N GLN A 123 0.17 15.74 2.74
CA GLN A 123 -0.30 17.05 3.17
C GLN A 123 0.88 17.89 3.66
N HIS A 124 1.68 17.33 4.57
CA HIS A 124 2.89 17.97 5.08
C HIS A 124 3.83 18.39 3.95
N PHE A 125 4.12 17.48 3.02
CA PHE A 125 4.99 17.78 1.88
C PHE A 125 4.49 18.98 1.07
N ARG A 126 3.17 19.04 0.81
CA ARG A 126 2.57 20.12 0.01
C ARG A 126 2.48 21.45 0.73
N THR A 127 2.27 21.45 2.05
CA THR A 127 2.07 22.68 2.82
C THR A 127 3.39 23.27 3.32
N ASP A 128 4.28 22.44 3.84
CA ASP A 128 5.45 22.86 4.59
C ASP A 128 6.73 22.26 3.98
N GLY A 129 6.71 20.94 3.73
CA GLY A 129 7.90 20.19 3.32
C GLY A 129 8.61 20.73 2.09
N ARG A 130 7.89 21.17 1.05
CA ARG A 130 8.52 21.80 -0.13
C ARG A 130 9.26 23.09 0.20
N ALA A 131 8.68 23.95 1.04
CA ALA A 131 9.30 25.21 1.45
C ALA A 131 10.51 24.97 2.38
N GLU A 132 10.47 23.88 3.15
CA GLU A 132 11.56 23.40 4.00
C GLU A 132 12.66 22.65 3.23
N GLY A 133 12.54 22.48 1.91
CA GLY A 133 13.51 21.75 1.10
C GLY A 133 13.48 20.23 1.27
N ARG A 134 12.40 19.67 1.82
CA ARG A 134 12.21 18.22 1.95
C ARG A 134 11.98 17.57 0.60
N GLU A 135 12.58 16.41 0.40
CA GLU A 135 12.50 15.62 -0.82
C GLU A 135 11.43 14.52 -0.68
N ALA A 136 10.55 14.45 -1.67
CA ALA A 136 9.74 13.26 -1.88
C ALA A 136 10.59 12.19 -2.59
N ALA A 137 10.35 10.92 -2.25
CA ALA A 137 10.87 9.81 -3.03
C ALA A 137 9.78 9.27 -3.96
N PRO A 138 10.12 8.80 -5.17
CA PRO A 138 9.15 8.16 -6.05
C PRO A 138 8.56 6.91 -5.39
N SER A 139 7.32 6.59 -5.76
CA SER A 139 6.70 5.33 -5.37
C SER A 139 7.49 4.17 -5.95
N PRO A 140 7.81 3.13 -5.16
CA PRO A 140 8.41 1.92 -5.69
C PRO A 140 7.39 1.10 -6.52
N ILE A 141 6.11 1.47 -6.56
CA ILE A 141 5.06 0.78 -7.32
C ILE A 141 4.94 1.34 -8.74
N GLU A 142 4.94 0.47 -9.73
CA GLU A 142 4.35 0.76 -11.05
C GLU A 142 3.18 -0.19 -11.35
N PRO A 143 2.08 0.29 -11.98
CA PRO A 143 0.77 -0.34 -11.79
C PRO A 143 0.36 -1.39 -12.83
N ASP A 144 1.11 -1.56 -13.92
CA ASP A 144 0.62 -2.29 -15.11
C ASP A 144 1.53 -3.46 -15.54
N ARG A 145 2.49 -3.85 -14.72
CA ARG A 145 3.34 -5.03 -14.93
C ARG A 145 3.59 -5.65 -13.57
N LEU A 146 3.93 -6.95 -13.51
CA LEU A 146 4.43 -7.59 -12.29
C LEU A 146 5.84 -7.05 -11.90
N ARG A 147 6.04 -5.73 -12.02
CA ARG A 147 7.27 -4.97 -11.71
C ARG A 147 7.69 -5.07 -10.28
N ALA A 148 6.84 -5.61 -9.40
CA ALA A 148 7.27 -6.03 -8.09
C ALA A 148 8.55 -6.89 -8.21
N LEU A 149 8.69 -7.70 -9.28
CA LEU A 149 9.91 -8.45 -9.58
C LEU A 149 10.95 -7.69 -10.44
N ASP A 150 10.66 -6.53 -11.02
CA ASP A 150 11.61 -5.83 -11.90
C ASP A 150 12.81 -5.32 -11.07
N GLY A 151 14.03 -5.62 -11.54
CA GLY A 151 15.27 -5.18 -10.87
C GLY A 151 15.56 -5.82 -9.52
N VAL A 152 14.70 -6.71 -9.02
CA VAL A 152 14.96 -7.49 -7.80
C VAL A 152 16.01 -8.54 -8.12
N ALA A 153 17.14 -8.56 -7.40
CA ALA A 153 18.17 -9.58 -7.59
C ALA A 153 17.62 -11.00 -7.31
N GLU A 154 18.16 -12.03 -7.95
CA GLU A 154 17.63 -13.40 -7.83
C GLU A 154 17.67 -13.95 -6.41
N ASP A 155 18.71 -13.60 -5.64
CA ASP A 155 18.88 -13.90 -4.22
C ASP A 155 17.85 -13.21 -3.30
N HIS A 156 17.22 -12.15 -3.79
CA HIS A 156 16.13 -11.43 -3.13
C HIS A 156 14.74 -11.88 -3.59
N ARG A 157 14.65 -13.00 -4.31
CA ARG A 157 13.39 -13.64 -4.69
C ARG A 157 13.32 -15.03 -4.08
N LEU A 158 12.17 -15.37 -3.52
CA LEU A 158 11.89 -16.70 -3.00
C LEU A 158 10.48 -17.11 -3.44
N THR A 159 10.34 -18.33 -3.94
CA THR A 159 9.04 -18.93 -4.24
C THR A 159 8.81 -20.08 -3.28
N LEU A 160 7.68 -20.06 -2.58
CA LEU A 160 7.25 -21.13 -1.69
C LEU A 160 5.97 -21.80 -2.18
N PRO A 161 5.88 -23.14 -2.06
CA PRO A 161 6.93 -24.04 -1.58
C PRO A 161 8.08 -24.17 -2.61
N GLU A 162 9.31 -24.44 -2.15
CA GLU A 162 10.48 -24.61 -3.05
C GLU A 162 10.42 -25.90 -3.87
N ALA A 163 9.68 -26.90 -3.38
CA ALA A 163 9.48 -28.18 -4.03
C ALA A 163 8.03 -28.63 -3.85
N GLU A 164 7.58 -29.51 -4.74
CA GLU A 164 6.23 -30.08 -4.70
C GLU A 164 5.98 -30.84 -3.38
N GLY A 165 4.86 -30.53 -2.72
CA GLY A 165 4.57 -31.05 -1.36
C GLY A 165 5.47 -30.49 -0.25
N GLY A 166 6.09 -29.32 -0.48
CA GLY A 166 6.89 -28.63 0.53
C GLY A 166 6.04 -28.04 1.66
N ARG A 167 6.61 -28.01 2.86
CA ARG A 167 6.04 -27.35 4.03
C ARG A 167 6.88 -26.15 4.39
N PHE A 168 6.23 -25.08 4.80
CA PHE A 168 6.91 -23.90 5.32
C PHE A 168 6.09 -23.22 6.40
N ALA A 169 6.79 -22.57 7.32
CA ALA A 169 6.19 -21.78 8.36
C ALA A 169 6.58 -20.30 8.14
N LEU A 170 5.58 -19.44 8.08
CA LEU A 170 5.77 -18.00 8.05
C LEU A 170 5.53 -17.45 9.45
N THR A 171 6.38 -16.55 9.92
CA THR A 171 6.26 -15.94 11.24
C THR A 171 6.39 -14.43 11.13
N LEU A 172 5.38 -13.70 11.57
CA LEU A 172 5.44 -12.26 11.76
C LEU A 172 5.84 -11.98 13.20
N LEU A 173 6.81 -11.07 13.38
CA LEU A 173 7.37 -10.70 14.69
C LEU A 173 7.27 -9.18 14.85
N ARG A 174 6.82 -8.70 16.01
CA ARG A 174 6.79 -7.25 16.27
C ARG A 174 8.18 -6.74 16.60
N ASP A 175 8.87 -7.51 17.41
CA ASP A 175 10.20 -7.22 17.91
C ASP A 175 11.10 -8.37 17.52
N SER A 176 12.00 -8.13 16.57
CA SER A 176 13.13 -9.00 16.30
C SER A 176 14.43 -8.20 16.43
N PRO A 177 15.43 -8.74 17.15
CA PRO A 177 16.71 -8.05 17.33
C PRO A 177 17.37 -7.77 15.97
N LEU A 178 18.05 -6.63 15.91
CA LEU A 178 18.74 -6.19 14.70
C LEU A 178 19.93 -7.12 14.42
N ASP A 179 19.83 -7.91 13.36
CA ASP A 179 20.97 -8.67 12.85
C ASP A 179 21.92 -7.71 12.14
N ARG A 180 23.11 -7.51 12.72
CA ARG A 180 24.13 -6.59 12.17
C ARG A 180 24.79 -7.11 10.89
N THR A 181 24.54 -8.36 10.53
CA THR A 181 25.03 -8.99 9.30
C THR A 181 23.99 -9.00 8.18
N ALA A 182 22.84 -8.37 8.39
CA ALA A 182 21.78 -8.32 7.39
C ALA A 182 22.16 -7.41 6.20
N ASP A 183 21.99 -7.95 5.00
CA ASP A 183 22.24 -7.25 3.75
C ASP A 183 21.06 -6.34 3.40
N PHE A 184 21.35 -5.12 2.95
CA PHE A 184 20.31 -4.21 2.48
C PHE A 184 19.82 -4.64 1.09
N ALA A 185 18.50 -4.85 0.99
CA ALA A 185 17.82 -5.08 -0.27
C ALA A 185 16.78 -3.96 -0.50
N PRO A 186 16.82 -3.21 -1.62
CA PRO A 186 15.77 -2.24 -1.95
C PRO A 186 14.38 -2.87 -1.95
N ARG A 187 14.29 -4.15 -2.35
CA ARG A 187 13.07 -4.96 -2.30
C ARG A 187 13.43 -6.44 -2.16
N PHE A 188 12.62 -7.18 -1.41
CA PHE A 188 12.61 -8.64 -1.37
C PHE A 188 11.22 -9.14 -1.77
N CYS A 189 11.15 -10.19 -2.59
CA CYS A 189 9.89 -10.73 -3.11
C CYS A 189 9.71 -12.19 -2.70
N LEU A 190 8.61 -12.48 -2.00
CA LEU A 190 8.18 -13.82 -1.65
C LEU A 190 6.92 -14.18 -2.43
N GLN A 191 7.04 -15.08 -3.40
CA GLN A 191 5.94 -15.63 -4.17
C GLN A 191 5.39 -16.86 -3.46
N LEU A 192 4.08 -16.94 -3.28
CA LEU A 192 3.42 -18.05 -2.60
C LEU A 192 2.45 -18.76 -3.55
N CYS A 193 2.54 -20.08 -3.61
CA CYS A 193 1.57 -20.95 -4.28
C CYS A 193 0.56 -21.46 -3.24
N VAL A 194 -0.41 -20.63 -2.90
CA VAL A 194 -1.43 -20.90 -1.85
C VAL A 194 -2.83 -20.94 -2.44
N ASP A 195 -3.70 -21.77 -1.89
CA ASP A 195 -5.08 -21.84 -2.36
C ASP A 195 -5.92 -20.61 -1.95
N GLY A 196 -7.21 -20.59 -2.30
CA GLY A 196 -8.09 -19.46 -1.98
C GLY A 196 -8.31 -19.26 -0.47
N VAL A 197 -8.40 -20.34 0.29
CA VAL A 197 -8.64 -20.33 1.73
C VAL A 197 -7.38 -19.86 2.46
N GLU A 198 -6.23 -20.39 2.10
CA GLU A 198 -4.93 -20.02 2.64
C GLU A 198 -4.58 -18.55 2.33
N TYR A 199 -4.87 -18.10 1.11
CA TYR A 199 -4.72 -16.70 0.72
C TYR A 199 -5.49 -15.74 1.64
N ASP A 200 -6.78 -16.03 1.88
CA ASP A 200 -7.64 -15.19 2.72
C ASP A 200 -7.21 -15.28 4.19
N ALA A 201 -6.85 -16.47 4.67
CA ALA A 201 -6.32 -16.68 6.01
C ALA A 201 -5.04 -15.86 6.23
N LEU A 202 -4.11 -15.89 5.27
CA LEU A 202 -2.85 -15.14 5.34
C LEU A 202 -3.13 -13.63 5.47
N LEU A 203 -3.94 -13.07 4.57
CA LEU A 203 -4.27 -11.64 4.61
C LEU A 203 -4.97 -11.22 5.90
N ASN A 204 -5.89 -12.05 6.41
CA ASN A 204 -6.58 -11.78 7.67
C ASN A 204 -5.61 -11.84 8.85
N ALA A 205 -4.66 -12.77 8.82
CA ALA A 205 -3.64 -12.91 9.84
C ALA A 205 -2.71 -11.67 9.86
N PHE A 206 -2.23 -11.20 8.71
CA PHE A 206 -1.47 -9.94 8.60
C PHE A 206 -2.25 -8.74 9.18
N ARG A 207 -3.54 -8.62 8.88
CA ARG A 207 -4.40 -7.53 9.42
C ARG A 207 -4.57 -7.64 10.94
N ALA A 208 -4.78 -8.84 11.47
CA ALA A 208 -4.92 -9.06 12.91
C ALA A 208 -3.61 -8.76 13.65
N PHE A 209 -2.49 -9.12 13.05
CA PHE A 209 -1.16 -8.77 13.54
C PHE A 209 -0.93 -7.26 13.49
N GLU A 210 -1.33 -6.54 12.44
CA GLU A 210 -1.25 -5.08 12.44
C GLU A 210 -2.07 -4.45 13.58
N ALA A 211 -3.28 -4.97 13.84
CA ALA A 211 -4.22 -4.45 14.83
C ALA A 211 -3.80 -4.59 16.31
N GLY A 212 -2.61 -5.11 16.60
CA GLY A 212 -2.09 -5.19 17.97
C GLY A 212 -2.43 -6.48 18.73
N ALA A 213 -3.09 -7.46 18.09
CA ALA A 213 -3.68 -8.60 18.81
C ALA A 213 -2.67 -9.60 19.38
N GLN A 214 -1.48 -9.74 18.76
CA GLN A 214 -0.48 -10.76 19.10
C GLN A 214 0.96 -10.22 18.96
N ALA A 215 1.90 -10.76 19.74
CA ALA A 215 3.33 -10.41 19.69
C ALA A 215 4.07 -11.10 18.52
N SER A 216 3.59 -12.29 18.15
CA SER A 216 4.00 -13.06 16.99
C SER A 216 2.78 -13.70 16.34
N LEU A 217 2.90 -14.04 15.06
CA LEU A 217 1.90 -14.79 14.32
C LEU A 217 2.60 -15.82 13.45
N ALA A 218 2.35 -17.11 13.71
CA ALA A 218 2.88 -18.22 12.93
C ALA A 218 1.78 -18.79 12.02
N LEU A 219 2.13 -18.99 10.75
CA LEU A 219 1.26 -19.56 9.72
C LEU A 219 1.99 -20.74 9.11
N GLU A 220 1.36 -21.91 9.18
CA GLU A 220 1.90 -23.17 8.72
C GLU A 220 1.16 -23.58 7.46
N ILE A 221 1.91 -23.74 6.37
CA ILE A 221 1.35 -24.07 5.07
C ILE A 221 1.90 -25.41 4.62
N ASP A 222 1.00 -26.38 4.42
CA ASP A 222 1.32 -27.72 3.93
C ASP A 222 0.74 -27.94 2.54
N THR A 223 1.59 -27.75 1.53
CA THR A 223 1.16 -27.92 0.15
C THR A 223 1.03 -29.38 -0.27
N GLY A 224 1.34 -30.34 0.62
CA GLY A 224 1.19 -31.77 0.40
C GLY A 224 -0.15 -32.34 0.86
N ALA A 225 -0.94 -31.59 1.65
CA ALA A 225 -2.20 -32.05 2.22
C ALA A 225 -3.38 -32.06 1.22
N GLY A 226 -3.24 -31.41 0.07
CA GLY A 226 -4.27 -31.31 -0.96
C GLY A 226 -3.75 -30.65 -2.24
N PRO A 227 -4.55 -30.64 -3.33
CA PRO A 227 -4.13 -30.05 -4.60
C PRO A 227 -3.88 -28.54 -4.44
N HIS A 228 -2.62 -28.14 -4.58
CA HIS A 228 -2.20 -26.74 -4.51
C HIS A 228 -2.07 -26.12 -5.91
N PRO A 229 -2.18 -24.78 -6.02
CA PRO A 229 -2.00 -24.10 -7.30
C PRO A 229 -0.60 -24.35 -7.90
N PRO A 230 -0.50 -24.67 -9.20
CA PRO A 230 0.78 -24.97 -9.84
C PRO A 230 1.64 -23.73 -10.11
N MET A 231 1.09 -22.53 -9.84
CA MET A 231 1.72 -21.24 -10.08
C MET A 231 1.47 -20.33 -8.87
N PRO A 232 2.36 -19.36 -8.60
CA PRO A 232 2.16 -18.41 -7.52
C PRO A 232 0.83 -17.66 -7.64
N THR A 233 0.07 -17.65 -6.56
CA THR A 233 -1.23 -16.99 -6.44
C THR A 233 -1.14 -15.70 -5.63
N GLN A 234 -0.06 -15.53 -4.87
CA GLN A 234 0.21 -14.32 -4.09
C GLN A 234 1.68 -13.92 -4.21
N LEU A 235 1.94 -12.62 -4.14
CA LEU A 235 3.28 -12.06 -4.01
C LEU A 235 3.33 -11.09 -2.84
N LEU A 236 4.24 -11.35 -1.91
CA LEU A 236 4.60 -10.46 -0.81
C LEU A 236 5.86 -9.68 -1.23
N ALA A 237 5.70 -8.41 -1.55
CA ALA A 237 6.80 -7.51 -1.86
C ALA A 237 7.14 -6.69 -0.63
N PHE A 238 8.29 -6.98 -0.03
CA PHE A 238 8.85 -6.27 1.10
C PHE A 238 9.75 -5.15 0.56
N GLU A 239 9.50 -3.91 0.99
CA GLU A 239 10.26 -2.74 0.54
C GLU A 239 11.30 -2.34 1.59
N ARG A 240 12.51 -1.98 1.11
CA ARG A 240 13.65 -1.50 1.92
C ARG A 240 13.95 -2.44 3.07
N CYS A 241 14.39 -3.62 2.68
CA CYS A 241 14.61 -4.72 3.58
C CYS A 241 16.04 -4.72 4.07
N PHE A 242 16.21 -5.19 5.30
CA PHE A 242 17.45 -5.83 5.73
C PHE A 242 17.17 -7.32 5.80
N VAL A 243 17.93 -8.08 5.02
CA VAL A 243 17.73 -9.51 4.79
C VAL A 243 18.87 -10.27 5.44
N SER A 244 18.56 -11.26 6.26
CA SER A 244 19.56 -12.21 6.72
C SER A 244 19.04 -13.64 6.65
N ARG A 245 19.97 -14.59 6.62
CA ARG A 245 19.66 -16.01 6.59
C ARG A 245 20.39 -16.72 7.72
N SER A 246 19.71 -17.64 8.39
CA SER A 246 20.25 -18.43 9.50
C SER A 246 19.87 -19.89 9.36
N GLY A 247 20.41 -20.75 10.26
CA GLY A 247 20.09 -22.19 10.25
C GLY A 247 20.48 -22.87 8.94
N ASN A 248 21.69 -22.63 8.44
CA ASN A 248 22.18 -23.10 7.14
C ASN A 248 21.31 -22.63 5.95
N GLY A 249 20.74 -21.43 6.03
CA GLY A 249 19.92 -20.84 4.96
C GLY A 249 18.44 -21.19 5.00
N ARG A 250 18.02 -22.05 5.95
CA ARG A 250 16.62 -22.50 6.09
C ARG A 250 15.69 -21.48 6.74
N VAL A 251 16.22 -20.47 7.41
CA VAL A 251 15.42 -19.42 8.03
C VAL A 251 15.81 -18.09 7.42
N LEU A 252 14.88 -17.50 6.70
CA LEU A 252 14.96 -16.16 6.14
C LEU A 252 14.41 -15.17 7.17
N HIS A 253 15.17 -14.13 7.50
CA HIS A 253 14.73 -13.01 8.32
C HIS A 253 14.70 -11.74 7.47
N LEU A 254 13.58 -11.03 7.54
CA LEU A 254 13.33 -9.77 6.86
C LEU A 254 12.91 -8.74 7.89
N ARG A 255 13.67 -7.65 8.00
CA ARG A 255 13.17 -6.39 8.55
C ARG A 255 12.85 -5.48 7.40
N TYR A 256 11.62 -4.98 7.30
CA TYR A 256 11.15 -4.24 6.14
C TYR A 256 10.45 -2.95 6.55
N ALA A 257 10.45 -1.95 5.67
CA ALA A 257 9.78 -0.67 5.91
C ALA A 257 8.29 -0.72 5.55
N GLU A 258 7.92 -1.61 4.65
CA GLU A 258 6.56 -1.78 4.16
C GLU A 258 6.41 -3.15 3.48
N LEU A 259 5.25 -3.77 3.62
CA LEU A 259 4.88 -4.97 2.89
C LEU A 259 3.68 -4.69 2.00
N ARG A 260 3.81 -5.02 0.70
CA ARG A 260 2.73 -4.99 -0.27
C ARG A 260 2.35 -6.42 -0.66
N ALA A 261 1.15 -6.84 -0.30
CA ALA A 261 0.59 -8.13 -0.68
C ALA A 261 -0.20 -7.99 -1.99
N TRP A 262 0.24 -8.71 -3.03
CA TRP A 262 -0.36 -8.71 -4.37
C TRP A 262 -1.23 -9.96 -4.59
N ASP A 263 -2.41 -9.78 -5.18
CA ASP A 263 -3.23 -10.87 -5.71
C ASP A 263 -2.81 -11.18 -7.14
N LEU A 264 -2.24 -12.37 -7.35
CA LEU A 264 -1.80 -12.82 -8.68
C LEU A 264 -2.87 -13.64 -9.41
N ARG A 265 -3.98 -13.97 -8.75
CA ARG A 265 -5.09 -14.76 -9.35
C ARG A 265 -5.92 -13.92 -10.32
N LEU A 266 -5.78 -12.60 -10.27
CA LEU A 266 -6.50 -11.66 -11.11
C LEU A 266 -5.93 -11.64 -12.54
N LYS A 267 -6.80 -11.42 -13.54
CA LYS A 267 -6.39 -11.22 -14.95
C LYS A 267 -5.32 -10.13 -15.12
N ARG A 268 -5.33 -9.14 -14.23
CA ARG A 268 -4.25 -8.16 -14.06
C ARG A 268 -3.86 -8.19 -12.58
N PRO A 269 -2.67 -8.71 -12.23
CA PRO A 269 -2.22 -8.72 -10.84
C PRO A 269 -2.22 -7.32 -10.23
N GLY A 270 -2.55 -7.23 -8.95
CA GLY A 270 -2.63 -5.94 -8.25
C GLY A 270 -2.43 -6.07 -6.76
N VAL A 271 -2.13 -4.95 -6.10
CA VAL A 271 -1.96 -4.89 -4.65
C VAL A 271 -3.32 -5.10 -3.98
N ALA A 272 -3.43 -6.14 -3.15
CA ALA A 272 -4.62 -6.47 -2.37
C ALA A 272 -4.60 -5.82 -0.97
N ALA A 273 -3.41 -5.69 -0.38
CA ALA A 273 -3.22 -5.04 0.91
C ALA A 273 -1.81 -4.46 1.03
N VAL A 274 -1.67 -3.42 1.85
CA VAL A 274 -0.38 -2.84 2.24
C VAL A 274 -0.33 -2.77 3.75
N PHE A 275 0.80 -3.18 4.30
CA PHE A 275 1.06 -3.25 5.72
C PHE A 275 2.29 -2.40 6.05
N PRO A 276 2.31 -1.72 7.21
CA PRO A 276 3.45 -0.94 7.65
C PRO A 276 4.67 -1.83 7.91
N GLY A 277 5.81 -1.19 8.17
CA GLY A 277 7.06 -1.88 8.46
C GLY A 277 6.99 -2.81 9.67
N GLY A 278 7.82 -3.84 9.64
CA GLY A 278 7.86 -4.86 10.67
C GLY A 278 8.97 -5.88 10.43
N HIS A 279 8.84 -7.02 11.09
CA HIS A 279 9.75 -8.15 10.91
C HIS A 279 8.98 -9.40 10.49
N PHE A 280 9.56 -10.10 9.53
CA PHE A 280 9.03 -11.33 8.96
C PHE A 280 10.13 -12.37 8.95
N SER A 281 9.77 -13.58 9.32
CA SER A 281 10.63 -14.76 9.23
C SER A 281 9.92 -15.81 8.41
N ALA A 282 10.63 -16.45 7.48
CA ALA A 282 10.15 -17.64 6.80
C ALA A 282 11.10 -18.79 7.12
N ARG A 283 10.55 -19.85 7.73
CA ARG A 283 11.26 -21.10 7.99
C ARG A 283 10.84 -22.15 6.98
N LEU A 284 11.83 -22.65 6.25
CA LEU A 284 11.71 -23.74 5.30
C LEU A 284 11.78 -25.05 6.07
N LEU A 285 10.76 -25.89 5.94
CA LEU A 285 10.71 -27.18 6.63
C LEU A 285 11.07 -28.30 5.65
N ALA A 286 11.98 -29.18 6.07
CA ALA A 286 12.27 -30.37 5.28
C ALA A 286 11.08 -31.33 5.29
N LYS A 287 10.97 -32.16 4.24
CA LYS A 287 9.97 -33.23 4.19
C LYS A 287 10.15 -34.16 5.40
N GLY A 288 9.18 -34.19 6.32
CA GLY A 288 9.21 -34.98 7.55
C GLY A 288 9.65 -34.23 8.81
N GLU A 289 10.08 -32.96 8.70
CA GLU A 289 10.32 -32.10 9.87
C GLU A 289 8.96 -31.77 10.54
N GLY A 290 8.91 -31.83 11.87
CA GLY A 290 7.72 -31.45 12.63
C GLY A 290 7.53 -29.94 12.65
N TRP A 291 6.29 -29.51 12.85
CA TRP A 291 5.96 -28.11 13.10
C TRP A 291 6.66 -27.62 14.38
N PRO A 292 7.26 -26.42 14.39
CA PRO A 292 7.87 -25.88 15.61
C PRO A 292 6.81 -25.70 16.70
N ALA A 293 7.21 -25.86 17.96
CA ALA A 293 6.36 -25.45 19.08
C ALA A 293 6.19 -23.92 19.04
N ALA A 294 4.94 -23.46 19.15
CA ALA A 294 4.53 -22.05 19.10
C ALA A 294 5.12 -21.21 20.25
#